data_AF-A0A383D292-F1
#
_entry.id   AF-A0A383D292-F1
#
_cell.length_a   1.000
_cell.length_b   1.000
_cell.length_c   1.000
_cell.angle_alpha   90.00
_cell.angle_beta   90.00
_cell.angle_gamma   90.00
#
_symmetry.space_group_name_H-M   'P 1'
#
loop_
_entity.id
_entity.type
_entity.pdbx_description
1 polymer ?
#
loop_
_entity_poly.entity_id
_entity_poly.type
_entity_poly.pdbx_seq_one_letter_code
_entity_poly.pdbx_strand_id
1 'polypeptide(L)' 'MPGSNLRALEKARILGADGLIMDLEDSVAPDAKILAREQITQALDEGGYGQRE' A
#
# COMPACT_ATOMS: atom_id res chain seq x y z
N MET A 1 -1.55 -6.47 0.86
CA MET A 1 -1.07 -6.29 -0.53
C MET A 1 0.34 -5.72 -0.50
N PRO A 2 1.24 -6.09 -1.42
CA PRO A 2 2.63 -5.65 -1.33
C PRO A 2 2.74 -4.13 -1.46
N GLY A 3 3.39 -3.48 -0.49
CA GLY A 3 3.65 -2.05 -0.52
C GLY A 3 4.50 -1.57 -1.70
N SER A 4 5.21 -2.49 -2.36
CA SER A 4 6.04 -2.25 -3.55
C SER A 4 5.24 -2.18 -4.87
N ASN A 5 3.92 -2.39 -4.84
CA ASN A 5 3.08 -2.45 -6.03
C ASN A 5 2.12 -1.25 -6.13
N LEU A 6 2.58 -0.18 -6.78
CA LEU A 6 1.83 1.05 -7.05
C LEU A 6 0.44 0.80 -7.67
N ARG A 7 0.33 -0.09 -8.66
CA ARG A 7 -0.97 -0.40 -9.29
C ARG A 7 -1.96 -0.99 -8.30
N ALA A 8 -1.48 -1.78 -7.34
CA ALA A 8 -2.32 -2.30 -6.28
C ALA A 8 -2.78 -1.18 -5.35
N LEU A 9 -1.86 -0.31 -4.91
CA LEU A 9 -2.16 0.85 -4.05
C LEU A 9 -3.21 1.76 -4.67
N GLU A 10 -3.11 2.07 -5.96
CA GLU A 10 -4.12 2.85 -6.69
C GLU A 10 -5.49 2.17 -6.71
N LYS A 11 -5.52 0.86 -7.02
CA LYS A 11 -6.76 0.09 -7.08
C LYS A 11 -7.44 -0.02 -5.70
N ALA A 12 -6.66 -0.06 -4.62
CA ALA A 12 -7.19 -0.15 -3.26
C ALA A 12 -8.06 1.04 -2.86
N ARG A 13 -7.83 2.22 -3.43
CA ARG A 13 -8.66 3.42 -3.16
C ARG A 13 -10.13 3.18 -3.52
N ILE A 14 -10.38 2.47 -4.62
CA ILE A 14 -11.73 2.25 -5.17
C ILE A 14 -12.33 0.88 -4.83
N LEU A 15 -11.56 -0.01 -4.19
CA LEU A 15 -12.06 -1.32 -3.79
C LEU A 15 -13.04 -1.17 -2.63
N GLY A 16 -14.16 -1.91 -2.65
CA GLY A 16 -15.14 -1.95 -1.55
C GLY A 16 -14.69 -2.83 -0.37
N ALA A 17 -13.40 -2.85 -0.05
CA ALA A 17 -12.88 -3.57 1.11
C ALA A 17 -13.18 -2.79 2.40
N ASP A 18 -13.38 -3.50 3.51
CA ASP A 18 -13.60 -2.89 4.83
C ASP A 18 -12.30 -2.40 5.49
N GLY A 19 -11.17 -2.99 5.10
CA GLY A 19 -9.85 -2.62 5.57
C GLY A 19 -8.77 -3.01 4.56
N LEU A 20 -7.67 -2.26 4.57
CA LEU A 20 -6.54 -2.46 3.67
C LEU A 20 -5.28 -2.67 4.51
N ILE A 21 -4.56 -3.74 4.22
CA ILE A 21 -3.25 -3.99 4.85
C ILE A 21 -2.18 -3.74 3.79
N MET A 22 -1.43 -2.66 3.97
CA MET A 22 -0.23 -2.37 3.20
C MET A 22 0.94 -3.18 3.78
N ASP A 23 1.34 -4.21 3.04
CA ASP A 23 2.28 -5.21 3.53
C ASP A 23 3.73 -4.81 3.23
N LEU A 24 4.58 -4.93 4.25
CA LEU A 24 6.03 -4.73 4.20
C LEU A 24 6.81 -6.01 4.54
N GLU A 25 6.13 -7.11 4.83
CA GLU A 25 6.69 -8.35 5.31
C GLU A 25 6.91 -9.34 4.15
N ASP A 26 6.18 -10.45 4.13
CA ASP A 26 6.50 -11.62 3.31
C ASP A 26 6.24 -11.40 1.82
N SER A 27 5.34 -10.48 1.46
CA SER A 27 5.05 -10.18 0.05
C SER A 27 6.02 -9.16 -0.58
N VAL A 28 7.01 -8.66 0.19
CA VAL A 28 7.99 -7.67 -0.26
C VAL A 28 9.41 -8.22 -0.12
N ALA A 29 10.09 -8.37 -1.27
CA ALA A 29 11.50 -8.78 -1.32
C ALA A 29 12.39 -7.87 -0.44
N PRO A 30 13.44 -8.40 0.22
CA PRO A 30 14.24 -7.64 1.18
C PRO A 30 14.82 -6.31 0.65
N ASP A 31 15.28 -6.31 -0.60
CA ASP A 31 15.82 -5.16 -1.31
C ASP A 31 14.76 -4.12 -1.69
N ALA A 32 13.52 -4.56 -1.89
CA ALA A 32 12.38 -3.70 -2.20
C ALA A 32 11.74 -3.04 -0.96
N LYS A 33 12.14 -3.41 0.27
CA LYS A 33 11.49 -2.92 1.51
C LYS A 33 11.63 -1.41 1.73
N ILE A 34 12.74 -0.80 1.30
CA ILE A 34 12.91 0.66 1.40
C ILE A 34 11.93 1.35 0.45
N LEU A 35 11.94 0.96 -0.83
CA LEU A 35 11.03 1.50 -1.85
C LEU A 35 9.55 1.30 -1.46
N ALA A 36 9.19 0.12 -0.96
CA ALA A 36 7.83 -0.18 -0.53
C ALA A 36 7.37 0.75 0.60
N ARG A 37 8.27 1.10 1.53
CA ARG A 37 7.96 2.04 2.61
C ARG A 37 7.71 3.44 2.06
N GLU A 38 8.57 3.92 1.18
CA GLU A 38 8.40 5.23 0.53
C GLU A 38 7.07 5.32 -0.24
N GLN A 39 6.74 4.27 -1.00
CA GLN A 39 5.48 4.20 -1.74
C GLN A 39 4.25 4.16 -0.84
N ILE A 40 4.29 3.40 0.25
CA ILE A 40 3.21 3.37 1.25
C ILE A 40 3.03 4.75 1.87
N THR A 41 4.12 5.39 2.34
CA THR A 41 4.04 6.72 2.96
C THR A 41 3.46 7.74 1.99
N GLN A 42 3.94 7.77 0.75
CA GLN A 42 3.40 8.66 -0.27
C GLN A 42 1.91 8.38 -0.55
N ALA A 43 1.51 7.11 -0.66
CA ALA A 43 0.13 6.75 -0.93
C ALA A 43 -0.82 7.14 0.21
N LEU A 44 -0.37 7.03 1.46
CA LEU A 44 -1.10 7.48 2.66
C LEU A 44 -1.21 9.01 2.71
N ASP A 45 -0.13 9.74 2.41
CA ASP A 45 -0.15 11.21 2.35
C ASP A 45 -1.09 11.75 1.27
N GLU A 46 -1.15 11.09 0.11
CA GLU A 46 -2.13 11.37 -0.94
C GLU A 46 -3.57 11.03 -0.53
N GLY A 47 -3.74 10.09 0.41
CA GLY A 47 -5.02 9.65 0.94
C GLY A 47 -5.89 8.88 -0.07
N GLY A 48 -7.21 8.99 0.10
CA GLY A 48 -8.20 8.31 -0.77
C GLY A 48 -8.59 6.90 -0.31
N TYR A 49 -8.04 6.43 0.81
CA TYR A 49 -8.43 5.16 1.42
C TYR A 49 -9.61 5.30 2.40
N GLY A 50 -9.92 6.51 2.87
CA GLY A 50 -11.00 6.74 3.83
C GLY A 50 -10.63 6.18 5.21
N GLN A 51 -11.56 5.55 5.91
CA GLN A 51 -11.30 4.97 7.25
C GLN A 51 -10.68 3.56 7.21
N ARG A 52 -10.10 3.16 6.08
CA ARG A 52 -9.74 1.76 5.78
C ARG A 52 -8.23 1.53 5.72
N GLU A 53 -7.47 2.54 6.12
CA GLU A 53 -6.02 2.58 6.19
C GLU A 53 -5.49 2.09 7.54
#